data_AF-A0A2S1LKM6-F1
#
_entry.id   AF-A0A2S1LKM6-F1
#
_cell.length_a   1.000
_cell.length_b   1.000
_cell.length_c   1.000
_cell.angle_alpha   90.00
_cell.angle_beta   90.00
_cell.angle_gamma   90.00
#
_symmetry.space_group_name_H-M   'P 1'
#
loop_
_entity.id
_entity.type
_entity.pdbx_description
1 polymer ?
#
loop_
_entity_poly.entity_id
_entity_poly.type
_entity_poly.pdbx_seq_one_letter_code
_entity_poly.pdbx_strand_id
1 'polypeptide(L)'
;MVQLNKEDDSVRSIMMLAQGDGSLQSGVDIIITITGIIAGLDPSLAPNGRGEIMQKIGLLEGEKINNMEGETIKNGIKYSITSSQEIGILFAASKP
;
A
#
# COMPACT_ATOMS: atom_id res chain seq x y z
N MET A 1 -9.17 -7.25 -0.47
CA MET A 1 -9.30 -8.44 0.41
C MET A 1 -8.65 -8.13 1.76
N VAL A 2 -9.31 -8.48 2.86
CA VAL A 2 -8.79 -8.32 4.23
C VAL A 2 -8.84 -9.67 4.92
N GLN A 3 -7.77 -10.05 5.61
CA GLN A 3 -7.70 -11.25 6.42
C GLN A 3 -7.44 -10.87 7.88
N LEU A 4 -8.22 -11.43 8.78
CA LEU A 4 -8.13 -11.21 10.22
C LEU A 4 -7.61 -12.47 10.92
N ASN A 5 -6.96 -12.28 12.06
CA ASN A 5 -6.72 -13.33 13.02
C ASN A 5 -8.04 -13.59 13.77
N LYS A 6 -8.52 -14.84 13.77
CA LYS A 6 -9.81 -15.19 14.39
C LYS A 6 -9.78 -15.19 15.91
N GLU A 7 -8.60 -15.17 16.52
CA GLU A 7 -8.45 -15.25 17.98
C GLU A 7 -8.50 -13.86 18.64
N ASP A 8 -7.98 -12.83 17.96
CA ASP A 8 -7.81 -11.48 18.53
C ASP A 8 -8.33 -10.36 17.60
N ASP A 9 -8.99 -10.72 16.50
CA ASP A 9 -9.51 -9.83 15.45
C ASP A 9 -8.47 -8.89 14.82
N SER A 10 -7.18 -9.13 15.06
CA SER A 10 -6.12 -8.30 14.48
C SER A 10 -5.98 -8.55 12.99
N VAL A 11 -5.67 -7.50 12.24
CA VAL A 11 -5.45 -7.63 10.79
C VAL A 11 -4.15 -8.41 10.54
N ARG A 12 -4.26 -9.51 9.79
CA ARG A 12 -3.13 -10.32 9.31
C ARG A 12 -2.62 -9.83 7.97
N SER A 13 -3.53 -9.57 7.03
CA SER A 13 -3.19 -9.05 5.72
C SER A 13 -4.29 -8.19 5.10
N ILE A 14 -3.88 -7.21 4.32
CA ILE A 14 -4.72 -6.43 3.43
C ILE A 14 -4.11 -6.52 2.04
N MET A 15 -4.94 -6.78 1.05
CA MET A 15 -4.60 -6.71 -0.36
C MET A 15 -5.59 -5.79 -1.06
N MET A 16 -5.08 -4.77 -1.74
CA MET A 16 -5.84 -3.81 -2.52
C MET A 16 -5.47 -3.99 -4.00
N LEU A 17 -6.49 -4.12 -4.84
CA LEU A 17 -6.36 -4.03 -6.29
C LEU A 17 -7.07 -2.75 -6.72
N ALA A 18 -6.39 -1.89 -7.47
CA ALA A 18 -6.95 -0.64 -7.96
C ALA A 18 -6.43 -0.29 -9.35
N GLN A 19 -7.27 0.35 -10.15
CA GLN A 19 -6.90 0.84 -11.47
C GLN A 19 -7.44 2.25 -11.64
N GLY A 20 -6.57 3.18 -12.04
CA GLY A 20 -6.99 4.53 -12.36
C GLY A 20 -7.78 4.56 -13.66
N ASP A 21 -8.72 5.50 -13.77
CA ASP A 21 -9.53 5.73 -14.98
C ASP A 21 -8.87 6.74 -15.94
N GLY A 22 -7.63 7.17 -15.64
CA GLY A 22 -6.89 8.19 -16.38
C GLY A 22 -7.12 9.60 -15.86
N SER A 23 -8.06 9.83 -14.95
CA SER A 23 -8.21 11.10 -14.24
C SER A 23 -7.18 11.23 -13.12
N LEU A 24 -6.75 12.47 -12.85
CA LEU A 24 -5.90 12.78 -11.69
C LEU A 24 -6.58 12.36 -10.38
N GLN A 25 -7.90 12.51 -10.28
CA GLN A 25 -8.67 12.17 -9.08
C GLN A 25 -8.52 10.68 -8.74
N SER A 26 -8.67 9.79 -9.73
CA SER A 26 -8.52 8.35 -9.48
C SER A 26 -7.13 7.98 -8.96
N GLY A 27 -6.07 8.64 -9.43
CA GLY A 27 -4.71 8.45 -8.91
C GLY A 27 -4.57 8.91 -7.46
N VAL A 28 -5.15 10.07 -7.13
CA VAL A 28 -5.16 10.60 -5.76
C VAL A 28 -5.93 9.66 -4.81
N ASP A 29 -7.08 9.15 -5.24
CA ASP A 29 -7.91 8.24 -4.44
C ASP A 29 -7.15 6.95 -4.09
N ILE A 30 -6.39 6.41 -5.04
CA ILE A 30 -5.53 5.24 -4.82
C ILE A 30 -4.45 5.54 -3.77
N ILE A 31 -3.74 6.66 -3.91
CA ILE A 31 -2.67 7.05 -2.98
C ILE A 31 -3.21 7.29 -1.58
N ILE A 32 -4.36 7.96 -1.46
CA ILE A 32 -5.03 8.19 -0.18
C ILE A 32 -5.44 6.86 0.45
N THR A 33 -5.97 5.93 -0.34
CA THR A 33 -6.36 4.60 0.14
C THR A 33 -5.15 3.82 0.68
N ILE A 34 -4.03 3.80 -0.05
CA ILE A 34 -2.78 3.17 0.41
C ILE A 34 -2.30 3.80 1.71
N THR A 35 -2.30 5.13 1.79
CA THR A 35 -1.89 5.86 3.00
C THR A 35 -2.81 5.55 4.19
N GLY A 36 -4.11 5.42 3.95
CA GLY A 36 -5.11 5.02 4.94
C GLY A 36 -4.88 3.60 5.46
N ILE A 37 -4.54 2.66 4.57
CA ILE A 37 -4.19 1.28 4.97
C ILE A 37 -2.94 1.28 5.86
N ILE A 38 -1.87 1.98 5.47
CA ILE A 38 -0.65 2.09 6.28
C ILE A 38 -0.96 2.67 7.65
N ALA A 39 -1.71 3.77 7.71
CA ALA A 39 -2.08 4.43 8.96
C ALA A 39 -2.99 3.55 9.85
N GLY A 40 -3.88 2.77 9.26
CA GLY A 40 -4.77 1.88 10.00
C GLY A 40 -4.06 0.64 10.56
N LEU A 41 -3.05 0.13 9.85
CA LEU A 41 -2.28 -1.04 10.29
C LEU A 41 -1.21 -0.69 11.33
N ASP A 42 -0.67 0.52 11.26
CA ASP A 42 0.29 1.03 12.25
C ASP A 42 -0.06 2.47 12.66
N PRO A 43 -1.00 2.62 13.62
CA PRO A 43 -1.43 3.93 14.11
C PRO A 43 -0.30 4.73 14.80
N SER A 44 0.79 4.07 15.18
CA SER A 44 1.93 4.72 15.84
C SER A 44 2.81 5.52 14.87
N LEU A 45 2.70 5.25 13.56
CA LEU A 45 3.47 5.97 12.54
C LEU A 45 3.03 7.42 12.43
N ALA A 46 3.97 8.32 12.71
CA ALA A 46 3.87 9.73 12.33
C ALA A 46 3.79 9.88 10.79
N PRO A 47 3.25 11.00 10.28
CA PRO A 47 3.11 11.23 8.83
C PRO A 47 4.38 10.96 8.02
N ASN A 48 5.54 11.39 8.52
CA ASN A 48 6.84 11.17 7.85
C ASN A 48 7.16 9.67 7.69
N GLY A 49 6.84 8.84 8.69
CA GLY A 49 7.08 7.40 8.63
C GLY A 49 6.21 6.70 7.57
N ARG A 50 5.02 7.22 7.29
CA ARG A 50 4.15 6.72 6.21
C ARG A 50 4.72 7.11 4.85
N GLY A 51 5.22 8.34 4.73
CA GLY A 51 5.93 8.82 3.54
C GLY A 51 7.18 7.98 3.22
N GLU A 52 7.97 7.61 4.23
CA GLU A 52 9.12 6.71 4.06
C GLU A 52 8.71 5.35 3.48
N ILE A 53 7.59 4.77 3.93
CA ILE A 53 7.09 3.50 3.39
C ILE A 53 6.72 3.68 1.92
N MET A 54 5.97 4.73 1.57
CA MET A 54 5.57 5.01 0.20
C MET A 54 6.76 5.26 -0.73
N GLN A 55 7.81 5.92 -0.25
CA GLN A 55 9.06 6.09 -1.00
C GLN A 55 9.74 4.74 -1.23
N LYS A 56 9.91 3.92 -0.20
CA LYS A 56 10.61 2.63 -0.30
C LYS A 56 9.92 1.60 -1.18
N ILE A 57 8.60 1.69 -1.34
CA ILE A 57 7.85 0.85 -2.29
C ILE A 57 7.81 1.47 -3.70
N GLY A 58 8.46 2.61 -3.94
CA GLY A 58 8.56 3.23 -5.26
C GLY A 58 7.38 4.14 -5.66
N LEU A 59 6.39 4.35 -4.78
CA LEU A 59 5.16 5.10 -5.12
C LEU A 59 5.41 6.62 -5.26
N LEU A 60 6.50 7.14 -4.72
CA LEU A 60 6.84 8.58 -4.71
C LEU A 60 8.07 8.92 -5.55
N GLU A 61 8.63 7.98 -6.31
CA GLU A 61 9.89 8.17 -7.05
C GLU A 61 9.73 8.92 -8.39
N GLY A 62 8.53 9.43 -8.70
CA GLY A 62 8.29 10.28 -9.88
C GLY A 62 8.34 9.55 -11.22
N GLU A 63 8.62 8.25 -11.21
CA GLU A 63 8.59 7.40 -12.41
C GLU A 63 7.16 6.98 -12.79
N LYS A 64 7.00 6.49 -14.02
CA LYS A 64 5.70 5.99 -14.51
C LYS A 64 5.25 4.85 -13.59
N ILE A 65 4.00 4.92 -13.11
CA ILE A 65 3.40 3.93 -12.20
C ILE A 65 3.19 2.55 -12.87
N ASN A 66 3.68 2.32 -14.08
CA ASN A 66 3.54 1.06 -14.80
C ASN A 66 4.79 0.20 -14.59
N ASN A 67 4.60 -1.10 -14.32
CA ASN A 67 5.68 -2.08 -14.12
C ASN A 67 6.54 -1.78 -12.89
N MET A 68 5.94 -1.26 -11.82
CA MET A 68 6.60 -1.08 -10.53
C MET A 68 6.58 -2.38 -9.75
N GLU A 69 7.66 -2.63 -9.02
CA GLU A 69 7.72 -3.62 -7.97
C GLU A 69 8.52 -3.04 -6.80
N GLY A 70 7.96 -3.10 -5.61
CA GLY A 70 8.60 -2.55 -4.42
C GLY A 70 8.15 -3.24 -3.16
N GLU A 71 9.06 -3.38 -2.20
CA GLU A 71 8.79 -3.99 -0.91
C GLU A 71 9.54 -3.25 0.20
N THR A 72 8.90 -3.12 1.35
CA THR A 72 9.60 -2.73 2.57
C THR A 72 8.99 -3.36 3.81
N ILE A 73 9.79 -3.50 4.87
CA ILE A 73 9.32 -3.90 6.19
C ILE A 73 9.52 -2.73 7.15
N LYS A 74 8.45 -2.33 7.86
CA LYS A 74 8.49 -1.32 8.92
C LYS A 74 7.62 -1.81 10.08
N ASN A 75 8.16 -1.76 11.29
CA ASN A 75 7.46 -2.14 12.54
C ASN A 75 6.80 -3.54 12.48
N GLY A 76 7.47 -4.50 11.85
CA GLY A 76 6.97 -5.89 11.74
C GLY A 76 5.85 -6.09 10.73
N ILE A 77 5.56 -5.09 9.87
CA ILE A 77 4.60 -5.20 8.78
C ILE A 77 5.37 -5.11 7.46
N LYS A 78 5.18 -6.09 6.59
CA LYS A 78 5.65 -6.09 5.22
C LYS A 78 4.63 -5.35 4.35
N TYR A 79 5.11 -4.36 3.60
CA TYR A 79 4.36 -3.60 2.61
C TYR A 79 4.94 -3.89 1.24
N SER A 80 4.11 -4.21 0.26
CA SER A 80 4.53 -4.44 -1.12
C SER A 80 3.61 -3.78 -2.12
N ILE A 81 4.16 -3.40 -3.26
CA ILE A 81 3.41 -2.92 -4.41
C ILE A 81 3.92 -3.62 -5.66
N THR A 82 2.99 -3.97 -6.54
CA THR A 82 3.24 -4.41 -7.90
C THR A 82 2.28 -3.67 -8.81
N SER A 83 2.73 -3.24 -9.98
CA SER A 83 1.83 -2.67 -10.97
C SER A 83 2.13 -3.17 -12.38
N SER A 84 1.09 -3.27 -13.18
CA SER A 84 1.19 -3.50 -14.63
C SER A 84 0.02 -2.86 -15.35
N GLN A 85 0.08 -2.77 -16.67
CA GLN A 85 -1.03 -2.23 -17.46
C GLN A 85 -2.28 -3.12 -17.37
N GLU A 86 -2.09 -4.43 -17.22
CA GLU A 86 -3.14 -5.43 -17.19
C GLU A 86 -3.83 -5.52 -15.84
N ILE A 87 -3.08 -5.41 -14.73
CA ILE A 87 -3.62 -5.56 -13.36
C ILE A 87 -3.90 -4.24 -12.65
N GLY A 88 -3.36 -3.12 -13.16
CA GLY A 88 -3.34 -1.86 -12.43
C GLY A 88 -2.31 -1.90 -11.30
N ILE A 89 -2.71 -1.49 -10.10
CA ILE A 89 -1.89 -1.48 -8.89
C ILE A 89 -2.39 -2.56 -7.93
N LEU A 90 -1.49 -3.45 -7.55
CA LEU A 90 -1.65 -4.40 -6.47
C LEU A 90 -0.81 -3.93 -5.28
N PHE A 91 -1.46 -3.47 -4.22
CA PHE A 91 -0.79 -3.16 -2.96
C PHE A 91 -1.14 -4.23 -1.93
N ALA A 92 -0.16 -4.68 -1.15
CA ALA A 92 -0.39 -5.59 -0.04
C ALA A 92 0.36 -5.14 1.21
N ALA A 93 -0.26 -5.39 2.35
CA ALA A 93 0.35 -5.21 3.66
C ALA A 93 0.05 -6.43 4.52
N SER A 94 1.06 -7.02 5.15
CA SER A 94 0.91 -8.26 5.92
C SER A 94 1.87 -8.32 7.09
N LYS A 95 1.43 -8.92 8.19
CA LYS A 95 2.32 -9.35 9.28
C LYS A 95 2.96 -10.69 8.88
N PRO A 96 4.29 -10.81 8.86
CA PRO A 96 4.99 -12.07 8.61
C PRO A 96 4.66 -13.13 9.66
#